data_AF-A0A4R2CU34-F1
#
_entry.id   AF-A0A4R2CU34-F1
#
_cell.length_a   1.000
_cell.length_b   1.000
_cell.length_c   1.000
_cell.angle_alpha   90.00
_cell.angle_beta   90.00
_cell.angle_gamma   90.00
#
_symmetry.space_group_name_H-M   'P 1'
#
loop_
_entity.id
_entity.type
_entity.pdbx_description
1 polymer ?
#
loop_
_entity_poly.entity_id
_entity_poly.type
_entity_poly.pdbx_seq_one_letter_code
_entity_poly.pdbx_strand_id
1 'polypeptide(L)'
;MLEQVAQAWDGNETWLVLLGVSLWAGFPAAFGAILPHAYLPVIVMLFALIVRGISVEMASQAHPAPRWERAFGGASLMAALAQGVAVATLTVHLTVVDGAFSGSPFGAINWFSALAAVTVTCGYLALGYAYTKWKATGELRARAGRRGTVSAGLASILALACLVAVGATATPLTLHGPARVIAFAGLLLFAAAGVVVSLGTLRPASQYDGLPLAGLVTAAAALVIAVVVARYPVLATPELTLANAAAPPGTLAFLAVGIGLNVPLILFYNWFAHHAFRGKLGHHPAHHLANGRTGATQ
;
A
#
# COMPACT_ATOMS: atom_id res chain seq x y z
N MET A 1 -10.38 -11.85 -12.42
CA MET A 1 -9.67 -11.08 -11.37
C MET A 1 -8.74 -10.04 -11.98
N LEU A 2 -7.85 -10.41 -12.91
CA LEU A 2 -6.90 -9.49 -13.54
C LEU A 2 -7.56 -8.26 -14.18
N GLU A 3 -8.68 -8.43 -14.88
CA GLU A 3 -9.43 -7.31 -15.50
C GLU A 3 -9.87 -6.23 -14.48
N GLN A 4 -10.28 -6.62 -13.26
CA GLN A 4 -10.62 -5.65 -12.21
C GLN A 4 -9.41 -4.93 -11.64
N VAL A 5 -8.27 -5.64 -11.60
CA VAL A 5 -7.02 -5.05 -11.11
C VAL A 5 -6.44 -4.08 -12.13
N ALA A 6 -6.61 -4.36 -13.44
CA ALA A 6 -6.17 -3.49 -14.53
C ALA A 6 -6.73 -2.06 -14.37
N GLN A 7 -8.04 -1.93 -14.12
CA GLN A 7 -8.68 -0.63 -13.93
C GLN A 7 -8.18 0.13 -12.69
N ALA A 8 -7.86 -0.57 -11.61
CA ALA A 8 -7.39 0.04 -10.37
C ALA A 8 -5.87 0.27 -10.35
N TRP A 9 -5.11 -0.40 -11.21
CA TRP A 9 -3.65 -0.38 -11.18
C TRP A 9 -3.08 0.97 -11.61
N ASP A 10 -3.54 1.51 -12.73
CA ASP A 10 -3.04 2.77 -13.30
C ASP A 10 -3.21 3.95 -12.33
N GLY A 11 -4.38 4.04 -11.68
CA GLY A 11 -4.63 5.05 -10.64
C GLY A 11 -3.78 4.87 -9.37
N ASN A 12 -3.37 3.64 -9.04
CA ASN A 12 -2.58 3.38 -7.83
C ASN A 12 -1.12 3.85 -7.98
N GLU A 13 -0.54 3.78 -9.18
CA GLU A 13 0.83 4.22 -9.42
C GLU A 13 0.97 5.74 -9.32
N THR A 14 -0.09 6.47 -9.66
CA THR A 14 -0.14 7.93 -9.54
C THR A 14 0.12 8.40 -8.10
N TRP A 15 -0.35 7.66 -7.09
CA TRP A 15 -0.09 8.01 -5.67
C TRP A 15 1.39 7.90 -5.30
N LEU A 16 2.09 6.92 -5.87
CA LEU A 16 3.53 6.74 -5.65
C LEU A 16 4.33 7.88 -6.28
N VAL A 17 3.97 8.28 -7.51
CA VAL A 17 4.57 9.43 -8.18
C VAL A 17 4.30 10.72 -7.41
N LEU A 18 3.06 10.94 -6.97
CA LEU A 18 2.70 12.10 -6.15
C LEU A 18 3.53 12.16 -4.87
N LEU A 19 3.72 11.04 -4.18
CA LEU A 19 4.56 10.95 -2.98
C LEU A 19 6.02 11.35 -3.29
N GLY A 20 6.61 10.78 -4.34
CA GLY A 20 7.98 11.06 -4.74
C GLY A 20 8.20 12.52 -5.14
N VAL A 21 7.32 13.07 -5.98
CA VAL A 21 7.37 14.47 -6.44
C VAL A 21 7.13 15.43 -5.27
N SER A 22 6.20 15.12 -4.37
CA SER A 22 5.93 15.97 -3.20
C SER A 22 7.13 16.00 -2.24
N LEU A 23 7.80 14.86 -2.04
CA LEU A 23 9.02 14.81 -1.24
C LEU A 23 10.16 15.57 -1.91
N TRP A 24 10.34 15.40 -3.21
CA TRP A 24 11.38 16.10 -3.98
C TRP A 24 11.19 17.63 -3.97
N ALA A 25 9.99 18.09 -4.30
CA ALA A 25 9.71 19.52 -4.44
C ALA A 25 9.51 20.21 -3.08
N GLY A 26 8.89 19.52 -2.11
CA GLY A 26 8.59 20.07 -0.79
C GLY A 26 9.75 19.98 0.19
N PHE A 27 10.53 18.89 0.12
CA PHE A 27 11.62 18.61 1.05
C PHE A 27 12.89 18.11 0.33
N PRO A 28 13.52 18.94 -0.52
CA PRO A 28 14.61 18.51 -1.39
C PRO A 28 15.81 17.92 -0.65
N ALA A 29 16.16 18.46 0.52
CA ALA A 29 17.24 17.92 1.36
C ALA A 29 16.91 16.51 1.88
N ALA A 30 15.67 16.28 2.31
CA ALA A 30 15.22 14.95 2.74
C ALA A 30 15.19 13.98 1.56
N PHE A 31 14.72 14.41 0.39
CA PHE A 31 14.74 13.60 -0.83
C PHE A 31 16.17 13.18 -1.20
N GLY A 32 17.13 14.11 -1.16
CA GLY A 32 18.54 13.85 -1.44
C GLY A 32 19.22 12.89 -0.46
N ALA A 33 18.73 12.79 0.77
CA ALA A 33 19.25 11.84 1.76
C ALA A 33 18.55 10.47 1.72
N ILE A 34 17.22 10.45 1.58
CA ILE A 34 16.40 9.23 1.63
C ILE A 34 16.55 8.42 0.34
N LEU A 35 16.49 9.07 -0.83
CA LEU A 35 16.44 8.36 -2.11
C LEU A 35 17.70 7.53 -2.38
N PRO A 36 18.93 8.03 -2.17
CA PRO A 36 20.13 7.21 -2.39
C PRO A 36 20.18 5.98 -1.48
N HIS A 37 19.68 6.10 -0.24
CA HIS A 37 19.61 4.96 0.67
C HIS A 37 18.53 3.94 0.24
N ALA A 38 17.38 4.43 -0.24
CA ALA A 38 16.30 3.61 -0.76
C ALA A 38 16.45 3.24 -2.25
N TYR A 39 17.61 3.48 -2.86
CA TYR A 39 17.79 3.38 -4.31
C TYR A 39 17.51 1.97 -4.85
N LEU A 40 18.09 0.94 -4.22
CA LEU A 40 17.86 -0.46 -4.59
C LEU A 40 16.38 -0.88 -4.47
N PRO A 41 15.70 -0.72 -3.32
CA PRO A 41 14.30 -1.10 -3.23
C PRO A 41 13.41 -0.30 -4.19
N VAL A 42 13.68 1.00 -4.39
CA VAL A 42 12.90 1.80 -5.36
C VAL A 42 13.07 1.26 -6.79
N ILE A 43 14.28 0.94 -7.22
CA ILE A 43 14.52 0.37 -8.56
C ILE A 43 13.83 -0.99 -8.72
N VAL A 44 13.97 -1.88 -7.73
CA VAL A 44 13.32 -3.19 -7.76
C VAL A 44 11.80 -3.03 -7.85
N MET A 45 11.24 -2.09 -7.09
CA MET A 45 9.82 -1.76 -7.13
C MET A 45 9.39 -1.26 -8.51
N LEU A 46 10.13 -0.32 -9.12
CA LEU A 46 9.81 0.20 -10.46
C LEU A 46 9.84 -0.89 -11.54
N PHE A 47 10.87 -1.75 -11.55
CA PHE A 47 10.91 -2.89 -12.47
C PHE A 47 9.76 -3.86 -12.24
N ALA A 48 9.41 -4.12 -10.98
CA ALA A 48 8.27 -4.95 -10.63
C ALA A 48 6.95 -4.34 -11.13
N LEU A 49 6.76 -3.02 -11.02
CA LEU A 49 5.58 -2.33 -11.56
C LEU A 49 5.50 -2.42 -13.09
N ILE A 50 6.63 -2.28 -13.80
CA ILE A 50 6.70 -2.47 -15.27
C ILE A 50 6.27 -3.89 -15.65
N VAL A 51 6.85 -4.92 -15.01
CA VAL A 51 6.51 -6.33 -15.30
C VAL A 51 5.04 -6.59 -14.99
N ARG A 52 4.50 -5.98 -13.94
CA ARG A 52 3.09 -6.08 -13.56
C ARG A 52 2.18 -5.51 -14.66
N GLY A 53 2.47 -4.32 -15.18
CA GLY A 53 1.72 -3.70 -16.28
C GLY A 53 1.75 -4.55 -17.56
N ILE A 54 2.94 -4.99 -17.97
CA ILE A 54 3.12 -5.88 -19.13
C ILE A 54 2.34 -7.19 -18.94
N SER A 55 2.38 -7.77 -17.74
CA SER A 55 1.70 -9.04 -17.47
C SER A 55 0.18 -8.92 -17.60
N VAL A 56 -0.41 -7.78 -17.22
CA VAL A 56 -1.85 -7.53 -17.40
C VAL A 56 -2.20 -7.45 -18.88
N GLU A 57 -1.49 -6.63 -19.65
CA GLU A 57 -1.74 -6.45 -21.08
C GLU A 57 -1.50 -7.73 -21.88
N MET A 58 -0.45 -8.48 -21.57
CA MET A 58 -0.18 -9.74 -22.27
C MET A 58 -1.18 -10.85 -21.88
N ALA A 59 -1.72 -10.81 -20.66
CA ALA A 59 -2.74 -11.77 -20.24
C ALA A 59 -4.12 -11.50 -20.86
N SER A 60 -4.44 -10.27 -21.27
CA SER A 60 -5.67 -9.97 -22.02
C SER A 60 -5.58 -10.37 -23.49
N GLN A 61 -4.38 -10.44 -24.06
CA GLN A 61 -4.16 -10.82 -25.47
C GLN A 61 -4.00 -12.34 -25.68
N ALA A 62 -3.82 -13.12 -24.62
CA ALA A 62 -3.58 -14.55 -24.70
C ALA A 62 -4.43 -15.35 -23.71
N HIS A 63 -5.20 -16.32 -24.21
CA HIS A 63 -5.98 -17.23 -23.37
C HIS A 63 -5.72 -18.69 -23.76
N PRO A 64 -5.18 -19.54 -22.83
CA PRO A 64 -4.76 -19.25 -21.46
C PRO A 64 -3.37 -18.60 -21.34
N ALA A 65 -3.14 -17.76 -20.31
CA ALA A 65 -1.89 -17.04 -20.07
C ALA A 65 -1.22 -17.34 -18.70
N PRO A 66 -0.97 -18.63 -18.35
CA PRO A 66 -0.46 -18.99 -17.02
C PRO A 66 0.94 -18.43 -16.71
N ARG A 67 1.75 -18.15 -17.75
CA ARG A 67 3.07 -17.53 -17.59
C ARG A 67 2.92 -16.08 -17.12
N TRP A 68 2.01 -15.32 -17.71
CA TRP A 68 1.74 -13.91 -17.37
C TRP A 68 1.01 -13.77 -16.04
N GLU A 69 0.11 -14.70 -15.69
CA GLU A 69 -0.50 -14.73 -14.35
C GLU A 69 0.54 -14.94 -13.24
N ARG A 70 1.52 -15.84 -13.46
CA ARG A 70 2.63 -16.04 -12.51
C ARG A 70 3.57 -14.85 -12.45
N ALA A 71 3.88 -14.24 -13.60
CA ALA A 71 4.70 -13.04 -13.68
C ALA A 71 4.04 -11.88 -12.92
N PHE A 72 2.73 -11.68 -13.09
CA PHE A 72 1.94 -10.70 -12.34
C PHE A 72 2.02 -10.93 -10.83
N GLY A 73 1.87 -12.18 -10.38
CA GLY A 73 1.98 -12.54 -8.97
C GLY A 73 3.37 -12.30 -8.39
N GLY A 74 4.42 -12.72 -9.11
CA GLY A 74 5.82 -12.52 -8.72
C GLY A 74 6.19 -11.03 -8.67
N ALA A 75 5.80 -10.27 -9.68
CA ALA A 75 5.99 -8.82 -9.73
C ALA A 75 5.27 -8.11 -8.57
N SER A 76 4.02 -8.47 -8.29
CA SER A 76 3.27 -7.90 -7.17
C SER A 76 3.92 -8.20 -5.82
N LEU A 77 4.46 -9.41 -5.64
CA LEU A 77 5.21 -9.78 -4.45
C LEU A 77 6.52 -8.99 -4.31
N MET A 78 7.27 -8.82 -5.41
CA MET A 78 8.52 -8.04 -5.41
C MET A 78 8.27 -6.57 -5.12
N ALA A 79 7.22 -5.97 -5.69
CA ALA A 79 6.83 -4.60 -5.39
C ALA A 79 6.49 -4.43 -3.90
N ALA A 80 5.71 -5.35 -3.31
CA ALA A 80 5.33 -5.30 -1.91
C ALA A 80 6.53 -5.43 -0.95
N LEU A 81 7.45 -6.37 -1.24
CA LEU A 81 8.66 -6.57 -0.46
C LEU A 81 9.58 -5.34 -0.55
N ALA A 82 9.82 -4.85 -1.76
CA ALA A 82 10.63 -3.66 -1.99
C ALA A 82 10.04 -2.43 -1.28
N GLN A 83 8.73 -2.27 -1.29
CA GLN A 83 8.06 -1.18 -0.58
C GLN A 83 8.24 -1.28 0.94
N GLY A 84 8.14 -2.48 1.53
CA GLY A 84 8.38 -2.61 2.97
C GLY A 84 9.85 -2.38 3.36
N VAL A 85 10.81 -2.75 2.51
CA VAL A 85 12.22 -2.34 2.68
C VAL A 85 12.34 -0.80 2.60
N ALA A 86 11.70 -0.17 1.63
CA ALA A 86 11.70 1.29 1.45
C ALA A 86 10.99 2.05 2.58
N VAL A 87 10.04 1.44 3.30
CA VAL A 87 9.44 2.07 4.49
C VAL A 87 10.39 1.94 5.69
N ALA A 88 11.09 0.82 5.82
CA ALA A 88 12.04 0.61 6.91
C ALA A 88 13.26 1.54 6.85
N THR A 89 13.63 2.05 5.67
CA THR A 89 14.71 3.05 5.54
C THR A 89 14.42 4.34 6.32
N LEU A 90 13.14 4.66 6.59
CA LEU A 90 12.75 5.83 7.38
C LEU A 90 13.09 5.70 8.87
N THR A 91 13.40 4.49 9.33
CA THR A 91 13.73 4.16 10.74
C THR A 91 15.16 3.63 10.90
N VAL A 92 15.97 3.69 9.86
CA VAL A 92 17.38 3.27 9.87
C VAL A 92 18.26 4.51 9.89
N HIS A 93 19.42 4.41 10.54
CA HIS A 93 20.39 5.50 10.53
C HIS A 93 20.94 5.71 9.11
N LEU A 94 20.76 6.93 8.59
CA LEU A 94 21.38 7.36 7.35
C LEU A 94 22.76 7.93 7.68
N THR A 95 23.81 7.33 7.13
CA THR A 95 25.14 7.93 7.16
C THR A 95 25.17 9.07 6.13
N VAL A 96 25.18 10.30 6.63
CA VAL A 96 25.24 11.51 5.81
C VAL A 96 26.55 12.23 6.14
N VAL A 97 27.34 12.55 5.12
CA VAL A 97 28.56 13.35 5.22
C VAL A 97 28.38 14.56 4.30
N ASP A 98 28.53 15.77 4.84
CA ASP A 98 28.37 17.05 4.12
C ASP A 98 27.01 17.19 3.39
N GLY A 99 25.93 16.66 3.96
CA GLY A 99 24.59 16.72 3.38
C GLY A 99 24.33 15.70 2.26
N ALA A 100 25.29 14.84 1.95
CA ALA A 100 25.16 13.75 0.99
C ALA A 100 25.18 12.38 1.68
N PHE A 101 24.37 11.45 1.17
CA PHE A 101 24.40 10.06 1.64
C PHE A 101 25.75 9.41 1.30
N SER A 102 26.41 8.85 2.31
CA SER A 102 27.73 8.20 2.18
C SER A 102 27.72 6.72 2.61
N GLY A 103 26.54 6.13 2.76
CA GLY A 103 26.39 4.73 3.18
C GLY A 103 26.52 3.72 2.03
N SER A 104 26.53 2.44 2.38
CA SER A 104 26.50 1.35 1.39
C SER A 104 25.14 1.30 0.65
N PRO A 105 25.10 0.98 -0.65
CA PRO A 105 23.87 0.72 -1.40
C PRO A 105 23.00 -0.38 -0.77
N PHE A 106 23.62 -1.32 -0.05
CA PHE A 106 22.93 -2.39 0.68
C PHE A 106 22.55 -2.01 2.12
N GLY A 107 22.84 -0.79 2.57
CA GLY A 107 22.56 -0.34 3.94
C GLY A 107 21.06 -0.36 4.29
N ALA A 108 20.18 -0.28 3.29
CA ALA A 108 18.74 -0.42 3.47
C ALA A 108 18.30 -1.86 3.78
N ILE A 109 19.14 -2.86 3.51
CA ILE A 109 18.84 -4.28 3.74
C ILE A 109 19.41 -4.69 5.10
N ASN A 110 18.53 -4.90 6.06
CA ASN A 110 18.86 -5.33 7.41
C ASN A 110 17.71 -6.16 7.99
N TRP A 111 17.90 -6.70 9.19
CA TRP A 111 16.90 -7.56 9.83
C TRP A 111 15.54 -6.86 10.01
N PHE A 112 15.54 -5.56 10.30
CA PHE A 112 14.31 -4.79 10.49
C PHE A 112 13.61 -4.51 9.16
N SER A 113 14.37 -4.22 8.09
CA SER A 113 13.80 -4.03 6.77
C SER A 113 13.23 -5.32 6.18
N ALA A 114 13.82 -6.48 6.50
CA ALA A 114 13.22 -7.78 6.20
C ALA A 114 11.90 -7.99 6.95
N LEU A 115 11.85 -7.68 8.25
CA LEU A 115 10.61 -7.75 9.04
C LEU A 115 9.53 -6.85 8.44
N ALA A 116 9.85 -5.58 8.13
CA ALA A 116 8.94 -4.63 7.53
C ALA A 116 8.45 -5.08 6.14
N ALA A 117 9.33 -5.63 5.30
CA ALA A 117 9.00 -6.20 3.99
C ALA A 117 7.93 -7.30 4.09
N VAL A 118 8.11 -8.24 5.03
CA VAL A 118 7.13 -9.31 5.26
C VAL A 118 5.84 -8.74 5.85
N THR A 119 5.90 -7.80 6.80
CA THR A 119 4.73 -7.14 7.38
C THR A 119 3.87 -6.46 6.32
N VAL A 120 4.48 -5.64 5.46
CA VAL A 120 3.78 -4.93 4.37
C VAL A 120 3.18 -5.92 3.38
N THR A 121 3.92 -6.96 3.02
CA THR A 121 3.43 -8.02 2.12
C THR A 121 2.20 -8.74 2.68
N CYS A 122 2.24 -9.14 3.96
CA CYS A 122 1.09 -9.75 4.63
C CYS A 122 -0.09 -8.78 4.74
N GLY A 123 0.16 -7.50 4.98
CA GLY A 123 -0.86 -6.45 4.98
C GLY A 123 -1.56 -6.32 3.63
N TYR A 124 -0.81 -6.30 2.53
CA TYR A 124 -1.38 -6.28 1.18
C TYR A 124 -2.15 -7.54 0.82
N LEU A 125 -1.67 -8.72 1.24
CA LEU A 125 -2.45 -9.95 1.09
C LEU A 125 -3.77 -9.88 1.84
N ALA A 126 -3.76 -9.37 3.08
CA ALA A 126 -4.98 -9.21 3.88
C ALA A 126 -5.99 -8.26 3.22
N LEU A 127 -5.53 -7.10 2.74
CA LEU A 127 -6.35 -6.14 2.00
C LEU A 127 -6.89 -6.74 0.70
N GLY A 128 -6.06 -7.45 -0.06
CA GLY A 128 -6.45 -8.14 -1.29
C GLY A 128 -7.51 -9.21 -1.07
N TYR A 129 -7.39 -10.02 -0.01
CA TYR A 129 -8.40 -11.00 0.36
C TYR A 129 -9.69 -10.37 0.89
N ALA A 130 -9.61 -9.30 1.67
CA ALA A 130 -10.78 -8.54 2.13
C ALA A 130 -11.54 -7.93 0.94
N TYR A 131 -10.83 -7.30 0.01
CA TYR A 131 -11.41 -6.78 -1.24
C TYR A 131 -12.04 -7.90 -2.09
N THR A 132 -11.34 -9.03 -2.23
CA THR A 132 -11.87 -10.19 -2.96
C THR A 132 -13.14 -10.74 -2.31
N LYS A 133 -13.17 -10.83 -0.97
CA LYS A 133 -14.37 -11.26 -0.24
C LYS A 133 -15.55 -10.31 -0.49
N TRP A 134 -15.30 -9.00 -0.55
CA TRP A 134 -16.32 -7.98 -0.84
C TRP A 134 -16.91 -8.10 -2.25
N LYS A 135 -16.07 -8.40 -3.24
CA LYS A 135 -16.48 -8.46 -4.66
C LYS A 135 -16.95 -9.84 -5.13
N ALA A 136 -16.51 -10.92 -4.48
CA ALA A 136 -16.81 -12.30 -4.88
C ALA A 136 -18.08 -12.88 -4.22
N THR A 137 -18.60 -13.95 -4.83
CA THR A 137 -19.71 -14.76 -4.33
C THR A 137 -19.29 -16.24 -4.19
N GLY A 138 -20.14 -17.06 -3.56
CA GLY A 138 -19.96 -18.52 -3.48
C GLY A 138 -18.65 -18.99 -2.83
N GLU A 139 -18.03 -20.01 -3.44
CA GLU A 139 -16.82 -20.64 -2.90
C GLU A 139 -15.61 -19.70 -2.86
N LEU A 140 -15.48 -18.83 -3.88
CA LEU A 140 -14.36 -17.88 -3.96
C LEU A 140 -14.39 -16.89 -2.81
N ARG A 141 -15.58 -16.37 -2.47
CA ARG A 141 -15.80 -15.53 -1.30
C ARG A 141 -15.41 -16.24 0.00
N ALA A 142 -15.85 -17.48 0.18
CA ALA A 142 -15.53 -18.27 1.37
C ALA A 142 -14.01 -18.53 1.49
N ARG A 143 -13.34 -18.83 0.37
CA ARG A 143 -11.89 -19.03 0.31
C ARG A 143 -11.11 -17.75 0.62
N ALA A 144 -11.55 -16.62 0.06
CA ALA A 144 -10.99 -15.30 0.35
C ALA A 144 -11.14 -14.96 1.84
N GLY A 145 -12.29 -15.26 2.45
CA GLY A 145 -12.48 -15.09 3.90
C GLY A 145 -11.49 -15.91 4.73
N ARG A 146 -11.34 -17.22 4.46
CA ARG A 146 -10.41 -18.08 5.22
C ARG A 146 -8.96 -17.61 5.11
N ARG A 147 -8.49 -17.39 3.89
CA ARG A 147 -7.10 -16.95 3.65
C ARG A 147 -6.87 -15.53 4.16
N GLY A 148 -7.86 -14.66 4.01
CA GLY A 148 -7.88 -13.29 4.52
C GLY A 148 -7.70 -13.24 6.04
N THR A 149 -8.41 -14.08 6.80
CA THR A 149 -8.24 -14.16 8.26
C THR A 149 -6.81 -14.53 8.65
N VAL A 150 -6.21 -15.52 7.98
CA VAL A 150 -4.82 -15.94 8.24
C VAL A 150 -3.84 -14.82 7.92
N SER A 151 -3.95 -14.21 6.72
CA SER A 151 -3.06 -13.10 6.33
C SER A 151 -3.23 -11.87 7.23
N ALA A 152 -4.45 -11.55 7.65
CA ALA A 152 -4.72 -10.44 8.56
C ALA A 152 -4.12 -10.70 9.94
N GLY A 153 -4.29 -11.92 10.48
CA GLY A 153 -3.70 -12.30 11.76
C GLY A 153 -2.16 -12.24 11.72
N LEU A 154 -1.55 -12.78 10.66
CA LEU A 154 -0.10 -12.68 10.45
C LEU A 154 0.36 -11.22 10.31
N ALA A 155 -0.33 -10.41 9.50
CA ALA A 155 -0.01 -8.99 9.34
C ALA A 155 -0.08 -8.24 10.67
N SER A 156 -1.08 -8.51 11.52
CA SER A 156 -1.23 -7.89 12.83
C SER A 156 -0.11 -8.29 13.80
N ILE A 157 0.25 -9.58 13.84
CA ILE A 157 1.36 -10.07 14.67
C ILE A 157 2.68 -9.43 14.23
N LEU A 158 2.94 -9.40 12.92
CA LEU A 158 4.16 -8.82 12.36
C LEU A 158 4.20 -7.30 12.52
N ALA A 159 3.06 -6.60 12.41
CA ALA A 159 2.98 -5.17 12.69
C ALA A 159 3.26 -4.85 14.16
N LEU A 160 2.77 -5.67 15.09
CA LEU A 160 3.12 -5.57 16.50
C LEU A 160 4.61 -5.84 16.71
N ALA A 161 5.16 -6.85 16.05
CA ALA A 161 6.60 -7.13 16.10
C ALA A 161 7.42 -5.94 15.58
N CYS A 162 7.04 -5.30 14.47
CA CYS A 162 7.65 -4.06 13.99
C CYS A 162 7.58 -2.95 15.03
N LEU A 163 6.42 -2.76 15.66
CA LEU A 163 6.20 -1.71 16.66
C LEU A 163 7.08 -1.89 17.91
N VAL A 164 7.33 -3.13 18.33
CA VAL A 164 8.25 -3.43 19.43
C VAL A 164 9.70 -3.28 18.97
N ALA A 165 10.02 -3.85 17.81
CA ALA A 165 11.36 -3.90 17.23
C ALA A 165 11.92 -2.52 16.85
N VAL A 166 11.06 -1.56 16.50
CA VAL A 166 11.49 -0.20 16.12
C VAL A 166 12.29 0.48 17.25
N GLY A 167 12.02 0.15 18.51
CA GLY A 167 12.78 0.68 19.66
C GLY A 167 14.24 0.23 19.69
N ALA A 168 14.57 -0.89 19.04
CA ALA A 168 15.94 -1.40 18.91
C ALA A 168 16.66 -0.88 17.65
N THR A 169 15.99 -0.06 16.84
CA THR A 169 16.61 0.57 15.67
C THR A 169 17.41 1.81 16.07
N ALA A 170 18.27 2.28 15.17
CA ALA A 170 19.12 3.44 15.43
C ALA A 170 18.34 4.76 15.56
N THR A 171 17.08 4.80 15.12
CA THR A 171 16.21 5.97 15.27
C THR A 171 14.85 5.56 15.85
N PRO A 172 14.73 5.37 17.17
CA PRO A 172 13.49 4.93 17.81
C PRO A 172 12.37 5.97 17.68
N LEU A 173 11.14 5.55 17.99
CA LEU A 173 9.98 6.42 18.06
C LEU A 173 10.10 7.38 19.25
N THR A 174 9.88 8.67 19.02
CA THR A 174 10.10 9.73 20.03
C THR A 174 8.78 10.39 20.42
N LEU A 175 8.21 9.95 21.54
CA LEU A 175 6.95 10.48 22.08
C LEU A 175 7.22 11.55 23.15
N HIS A 176 7.51 12.78 22.72
CA HIS A 176 7.71 13.90 23.64
C HIS A 176 6.37 14.54 24.06
N GLY A 177 6.07 14.48 25.35
CA GLY A 177 4.92 15.15 25.98
C GLY A 177 3.61 14.34 26.00
N PRO A 178 2.71 14.65 26.95
CA PRO A 178 1.51 13.85 27.20
C PRO A 178 0.55 13.83 26.00
N ALA A 179 0.40 14.94 25.28
CA ALA A 179 -0.49 15.02 24.12
C ALA A 179 -0.10 14.03 23.00
N ARG A 180 1.20 13.85 22.75
CA ARG A 180 1.68 12.90 21.74
C ARG A 180 1.49 11.46 22.16
N VAL A 181 1.73 11.16 23.44
CA VAL A 181 1.47 9.82 24.00
C VAL A 181 -0.01 9.47 23.87
N ILE A 182 -0.91 10.40 24.22
CA ILE A 182 -2.36 10.23 24.09
C ILE A 182 -2.76 10.03 22.63
N ALA A 183 -2.26 10.86 21.71
CA ALA A 183 -2.56 10.74 20.28
C ALA A 183 -2.06 9.40 19.71
N PHE A 184 -0.83 9.00 20.04
CA PHE A 184 -0.25 7.73 19.62
C PHE A 184 -1.03 6.53 20.16
N ALA A 185 -1.35 6.53 21.46
CA ALA A 185 -2.17 5.49 22.08
C ALA A 185 -3.57 5.42 21.45
N GLY A 186 -4.21 6.57 21.20
CA GLY A 186 -5.49 6.64 20.50
C GLY A 186 -5.43 6.01 19.11
N LEU A 187 -4.40 6.32 18.33
CA LEU A 187 -4.18 5.74 17.00
C LEU A 187 -3.93 4.22 17.06
N LEU A 188 -3.18 3.74 18.06
CA LEU A 188 -3.02 2.29 18.28
C LEU A 188 -4.35 1.62 18.65
N LEU A 189 -5.22 2.28 19.42
CA LEU A 189 -6.56 1.77 19.72
C LEU A 189 -7.44 1.72 18.47
N PHE A 190 -7.40 2.74 17.60
CA PHE A 190 -8.08 2.70 16.30
C PHE A 190 -7.55 1.56 15.41
N ALA A 191 -6.23 1.35 15.41
CA ALA A 191 -5.63 0.25 14.67
C ALA A 191 -6.06 -1.12 15.22
N ALA A 192 -6.04 -1.29 16.54
CA ALA A 192 -6.50 -2.51 17.19
C ALA A 192 -7.99 -2.77 16.92
N ALA A 193 -8.84 -1.74 17.02
CA ALA A 193 -10.26 -1.84 16.70
C ALA A 193 -10.49 -2.25 15.23
N GLY A 194 -9.76 -1.64 14.30
CA GLY A 194 -9.80 -2.01 12.87
C GLY A 194 -9.41 -3.47 12.64
N VAL A 195 -8.36 -3.95 13.28
CA VAL A 195 -7.93 -5.35 13.24
C VAL A 195 -8.99 -6.28 13.82
N VAL A 196 -9.54 -5.97 15.00
CA VAL A 196 -10.58 -6.79 15.66
C VAL A 196 -11.83 -6.91 14.80
N VAL A 197 -12.32 -5.80 14.26
CA VAL A 197 -13.44 -5.79 13.32
C VAL A 197 -13.12 -6.66 12.10
N SER A 198 -11.91 -6.53 11.55
CA SER A 198 -11.51 -7.28 10.37
C SER A 198 -11.42 -8.77 10.62
N LEU A 199 -10.79 -9.21 11.72
CA LEU A 199 -10.67 -10.63 12.07
C LEU A 199 -12.02 -11.25 12.43
N GLY A 200 -12.92 -10.50 13.07
CA GLY A 200 -14.28 -10.94 13.36
C GLY A 200 -15.12 -11.10 12.10
N THR A 201 -14.94 -10.22 11.12
CA THR A 201 -15.77 -10.16 9.91
C THR A 201 -15.15 -10.85 8.70
N LEU A 202 -13.86 -11.20 8.68
CA LEU A 202 -13.22 -11.97 7.59
C LEU A 202 -13.70 -13.42 7.53
N ARG A 203 -14.24 -13.95 8.62
CA ARG A 203 -14.77 -15.31 8.71
C ARG A 203 -15.73 -15.63 7.56
N PRO A 204 -15.66 -16.83 6.96
CA PRO A 204 -16.53 -17.20 5.83
C PRO A 204 -18.03 -17.08 6.13
N ALA A 205 -18.42 -17.33 7.39
CA ALA A 205 -19.79 -17.24 7.86
C ALA A 205 -20.31 -15.80 8.02
N SER A 206 -19.43 -14.79 8.02
CA SER A 206 -19.85 -13.40 8.21
C SER A 206 -20.54 -12.86 6.95
N GLN A 207 -21.69 -12.21 7.16
CA GLN A 207 -22.46 -11.55 6.11
C GLN A 207 -21.89 -10.16 5.75
N TYR A 208 -20.98 -9.62 6.57
CA TYR A 208 -20.43 -8.28 6.40
C TYR A 208 -19.12 -8.30 5.60
N ASP A 209 -19.20 -8.14 4.29
CA ASP A 209 -18.00 -8.29 3.43
C ASP A 209 -17.18 -7.04 3.23
N GLY A 210 -17.79 -5.86 3.39
CA GLY A 210 -17.08 -4.59 3.30
C GLY A 210 -16.33 -4.23 4.58
N LEU A 211 -16.81 -4.70 5.75
CA LEU A 211 -16.22 -4.39 7.05
C LEU A 211 -14.76 -4.85 7.20
N PRO A 212 -14.36 -6.04 6.71
CA PRO A 212 -12.95 -6.44 6.64
C PRO A 212 -12.03 -5.41 6.01
N LEU A 213 -12.43 -4.88 4.86
CA LEU A 213 -11.62 -3.95 4.11
C LEU A 213 -11.54 -2.61 4.84
N ALA A 214 -12.68 -2.11 5.32
CA ALA A 214 -12.75 -0.87 6.09
C ALA A 214 -11.90 -0.95 7.37
N GLY A 215 -11.98 -2.06 8.12
CA GLY A 215 -11.18 -2.25 9.33
C GLY A 215 -9.68 -2.31 9.07
N LEU A 216 -9.25 -3.02 8.02
CA LEU A 216 -7.83 -3.11 7.64
C LEU A 216 -7.29 -1.77 7.12
N VAL A 217 -8.07 -1.03 6.33
CA VAL A 217 -7.70 0.32 5.86
C VAL A 217 -7.58 1.28 7.04
N THR A 218 -8.53 1.27 7.97
CA THR A 218 -8.45 2.06 9.20
C THR A 218 -7.21 1.70 10.01
N ALA A 219 -6.89 0.41 10.14
CA ALA A 219 -5.70 -0.01 10.86
C ALA A 219 -4.41 0.44 10.18
N ALA A 220 -4.30 0.29 8.86
CA ALA A 220 -3.14 0.74 8.11
C ALA A 220 -2.96 2.27 8.20
N ALA A 221 -4.04 3.03 8.00
CA ALA A 221 -4.01 4.49 8.10
C ALA A 221 -3.63 4.96 9.51
N ALA A 222 -4.23 4.37 10.55
CA ALA A 222 -3.93 4.71 11.93
C ALA A 222 -2.47 4.40 12.30
N LEU A 223 -1.92 3.28 11.84
CA LEU A 223 -0.50 2.93 12.05
C LEU A 223 0.44 3.89 11.32
N VAL A 224 0.14 4.26 10.07
CA VAL A 224 0.94 5.24 9.32
C VAL A 224 0.92 6.60 10.02
N ILE A 225 -0.25 7.08 10.44
CA ILE A 225 -0.38 8.34 11.17
C ILE A 225 0.32 8.25 12.53
N ALA A 226 0.27 7.11 13.22
CA ALA A 226 0.95 6.91 14.49
C ALA A 226 2.47 7.06 14.34
N VAL A 227 3.05 6.49 13.28
CA VAL A 227 4.47 6.67 12.96
C VAL A 227 4.79 8.14 12.69
N VAL A 228 3.95 8.85 11.92
CA VAL A 228 4.14 10.30 11.66
C VAL A 228 4.09 11.10 12.97
N VAL A 229 3.10 10.87 13.84
CA VAL A 229 2.97 11.54 15.14
C VAL A 229 4.18 11.27 16.04
N ALA A 230 4.67 10.04 16.04
CA ALA A 230 5.81 9.64 16.85
C ALA A 230 7.17 10.13 16.33
N ARG A 231 7.26 10.43 15.03
CA ARG A 231 8.50 10.90 14.38
C ARG A 231 8.55 12.42 14.26
N TYR A 232 7.40 13.09 14.22
CA TYR A 232 7.34 14.55 14.12
C TYR A 232 8.20 15.24 15.20
N PRO A 233 9.04 16.23 14.88
CA PRO A 233 9.20 16.91 13.58
C PRO A 233 10.32 16.36 12.70
N VAL A 234 10.85 15.17 12.99
CA VAL A 234 11.95 14.53 12.25
C VAL A 234 11.41 13.85 10.99
N LEU A 235 12.04 14.11 9.85
CA LEU A 235 11.71 13.48 8.55
C LEU A 235 12.49 12.17 8.33
N ALA A 236 13.78 12.16 8.64
CA ALA A 236 14.64 10.99 8.40
C ALA A 236 15.69 10.80 9.51
N THR A 237 16.73 11.63 9.54
CA THR A 237 17.72 11.66 10.62
C THR A 237 17.36 12.74 11.64
N PRO A 238 17.84 12.65 12.90
CA PRO A 238 17.64 13.72 13.89
C PRO A 238 18.05 15.12 13.39
N GLU A 239 18.99 15.18 12.45
CA GLU A 239 19.47 16.40 11.80
C GLU A 239 18.54 16.91 10.69
N LEU A 240 17.68 16.05 10.10
CA LEU A 240 16.73 16.40 9.05
C LEU A 240 15.32 16.53 9.63
N THR A 241 14.97 17.76 10.02
CA THR A 241 13.66 18.14 10.55
C THR A 241 12.80 18.79 9.47
N LEU A 242 11.48 18.86 9.68
CA LEU A 242 10.59 19.59 8.74
C LEU A 242 11.05 21.03 8.50
N ALA A 243 11.56 21.71 9.54
CA ALA A 243 11.91 23.12 9.45
C ALA A 243 13.16 23.38 8.58
N ASN A 244 14.14 22.48 8.62
CA ASN A 244 15.41 22.67 7.90
C ASN A 244 15.47 21.96 6.54
N ALA A 245 14.60 20.96 6.32
CA ALA A 245 14.53 20.26 5.05
C ALA A 245 13.52 20.87 4.08
N ALA A 246 12.66 21.79 4.55
CA ALA A 246 11.60 22.40 3.77
C ALA A 246 12.12 23.32 2.66
N ALA A 247 11.44 23.29 1.52
CA ALA A 247 11.64 24.23 0.43
C ALA A 247 11.23 25.67 0.81
N PRO A 248 11.65 26.70 0.04
CA PRO A 248 11.26 28.08 0.29
C PRO A 248 9.72 28.25 0.35
N PRO A 249 9.20 29.20 1.17
CA PRO A 249 7.76 29.37 1.37
C PRO A 249 6.94 29.52 0.09
N GLY A 250 7.48 30.19 -0.94
CA GLY A 250 6.81 30.33 -2.23
C GLY A 250 6.60 28.98 -2.94
N THR A 251 7.60 28.10 -2.90
CA THR A 251 7.51 26.74 -3.44
C THR A 251 6.50 25.90 -2.64
N LEU A 252 6.52 25.99 -1.31
CA LEU A 252 5.56 25.28 -0.46
C LEU A 252 4.12 25.75 -0.70
N ALA A 253 3.90 27.06 -0.84
CA ALA A 253 2.59 27.61 -1.14
C ALA A 253 2.09 27.12 -2.51
N PHE A 254 2.97 27.13 -3.53
CA PHE A 254 2.65 26.60 -4.85
C PHE A 254 2.28 25.11 -4.79
N LEU A 255 3.07 24.30 -4.09
CA LEU A 255 2.78 22.87 -3.90
C LEU A 255 1.50 22.64 -3.11
N ALA A 256 1.25 23.42 -2.05
CA ALA A 256 0.05 23.30 -1.23
C ALA A 256 -1.21 23.60 -2.04
N VAL A 257 -1.19 24.62 -2.92
CA VAL A 257 -2.29 24.91 -3.83
C VAL A 257 -2.43 23.80 -4.88
N GLY A 258 -1.32 23.40 -5.51
CA GLY A 258 -1.32 22.34 -6.54
C GLY A 258 -1.87 21.02 -5.99
N ILE A 259 -1.31 20.51 -4.90
CA ILE A 259 -1.75 19.27 -4.24
C ILE A 259 -3.17 19.46 -3.69
N GLY A 260 -3.45 20.60 -3.04
CA GLY A 260 -4.74 20.90 -2.42
C GLY A 260 -5.91 20.97 -3.40
N LEU A 261 -5.67 21.35 -4.67
CA LEU A 261 -6.69 21.33 -5.72
C LEU A 261 -6.76 19.96 -6.42
N ASN A 262 -5.61 19.36 -6.74
CA ASN A 262 -5.57 18.11 -7.52
C ASN A 262 -6.00 16.89 -6.71
N VAL A 263 -5.63 16.77 -5.42
CA VAL A 263 -5.98 15.60 -4.60
C VAL A 263 -7.50 15.44 -4.46
N PRO A 264 -8.29 16.48 -4.11
CA PRO A 264 -9.75 16.36 -4.07
C PRO A 264 -10.36 15.98 -5.42
N LEU A 265 -9.83 16.52 -6.53
CA LEU A 265 -10.29 16.18 -7.87
C LEU A 265 -10.04 14.70 -8.21
N ILE A 266 -8.84 14.20 -7.93
CA ILE A 266 -8.47 12.80 -8.14
C ILE A 266 -9.34 11.89 -7.25
N LEU A 267 -9.56 12.26 -5.99
CA LEU A 267 -10.43 11.50 -5.09
C LEU A 267 -11.89 11.47 -5.58
N PHE A 268 -12.40 12.60 -6.08
CA PHE A 268 -13.73 12.67 -6.68
C PHE A 268 -13.84 11.77 -7.91
N TYR A 269 -12.86 11.84 -8.82
CA TYR A 269 -12.79 10.97 -9.99
C TYR A 269 -12.76 9.48 -9.60
N ASN A 270 -11.91 9.10 -8.65
CA ASN A 270 -11.81 7.71 -8.17
C ASN A 270 -13.11 7.25 -7.50
N TRP A 271 -13.74 8.12 -6.69
CA TRP A 271 -15.05 7.84 -6.10
C TRP A 271 -16.11 7.61 -7.18
N PHE A 272 -16.16 8.50 -8.19
CA PHE A 272 -17.10 8.39 -9.30
C PHE A 272 -16.88 7.10 -10.09
N ALA A 273 -15.63 6.77 -10.44
CA ALA A 273 -15.29 5.53 -11.14
C ALA A 273 -15.72 4.30 -10.33
N HIS A 274 -15.40 4.23 -9.04
CA HIS A 274 -15.83 3.13 -8.18
C HIS A 274 -17.35 3.05 -8.01
N HIS A 275 -18.04 4.20 -8.00
CA HIS A 275 -19.50 4.25 -7.93
C HIS A 275 -20.16 3.75 -9.21
N ALA A 276 -19.64 4.16 -10.37
CA ALA A 276 -20.11 3.73 -11.68
C ALA A 276 -19.94 2.22 -11.88
N PHE A 277 -18.80 1.64 -11.45
CA PHE A 277 -18.45 0.22 -11.62
C PHE A 277 -18.65 -0.64 -10.35
N ARG A 278 -19.70 -0.37 -9.57
CA ARG A 278 -19.96 -1.01 -8.26
C ARG A 278 -20.39 -2.49 -8.31
N GLY A 279 -20.63 -3.08 -9.48
CA GLY A 279 -21.10 -4.46 -9.65
C GLY A 279 -20.22 -5.53 -8.97
N LYS A 280 -20.83 -6.66 -8.59
CA LYS A 280 -20.12 -7.84 -8.05
C LYS A 280 -19.66 -8.75 -9.19
N LEU A 281 -18.64 -9.57 -8.92
CA LEU A 281 -18.23 -10.64 -9.82
C LEU A 281 -19.29 -11.75 -9.79
N GLY A 282 -20.19 -11.76 -10.78
CA GLY A 282 -21.21 -12.80 -10.92
C GLY A 282 -22.17 -12.49 -12.07
N HIS A 283 -22.22 -13.43 -13.03
CA HIS A 283 -22.95 -13.42 -14.30
C HIS A 283 -22.39 -12.49 -15.38
N HIS A 284 -21.46 -13.04 -16.18
CA HIS A 284 -21.64 -12.93 -17.62
C HIS A 284 -23.01 -13.56 -17.93
N PRO A 285 -24.00 -12.81 -18.44
CA PRO A 285 -25.01 -13.47 -19.25
C PRO A 285 -24.24 -14.05 -20.43
N ALA A 286 -24.35 -15.34 -20.66
CA ALA A 286 -24.03 -15.92 -21.96
C ALA A 286 -24.98 -15.29 -22.98
N HIS A 287 -24.67 -14.08 -23.47
CA HIS A 287 -25.42 -13.46 -24.54
C HIS A 287 -25.02 -14.11 -25.87
N HIS A 288 -25.89 -15.03 -26.28
CA HIS A 288 -26.30 -15.29 -27.66
C HIS A 288 -25.24 -15.68 -28.68
N LEU A 289 -24.89 -16.98 -28.69
CA LEU A 289 -24.66 -17.73 -29.94
C LEU A 289 -25.50 -19.01 -30.01
N ALA A 290 -26.70 -18.98 -29.42
CA ALA A 290 -27.69 -20.03 -29.55
C ALA A 290 -29.05 -19.40 -29.88
N ASN A 291 -29.26 -19.09 -31.16
CA ASN A 291 -30.57 -19.09 -31.83
C ASN A 291 -30.41 -18.70 -33.31
N GLY A 292 -29.66 -19.51 -34.06
CA GLY A 292 -29.88 -19.70 -35.50
C GLY A 292 -30.71 -20.96 -35.67
N ARG A 293 -32.02 -20.85 -35.42
CA ARG A 293 -32.98 -21.95 -35.53
C ARG A 293 -32.87 -22.64 -36.89
N THR A 294 -32.62 -23.92 -36.84
CA THR A 294 -33.18 -24.90 -37.78
C THR A 294 -34.70 -24.74 -37.84
N GLY A 295 -35.25 -24.76 -39.06
CA GLY A 295 -36.65 -25.08 -39.32
C GLY A 295 -37.53 -23.94 -39.81
N ALA A 296 -37.55 -23.73 -41.13
CA ALA A 296 -38.77 -23.41 -41.85
C ALA A 296 -38.80 -24.25 -43.13
N THR A 297 -39.82 -25.11 -43.17
CA THR A 297 -40.27 -26.01 -44.24
C THR A 297 -40.53 -25.30 -45.58
N GLN A 298 -40.03 -25.87 -46.68
CA GLN A 298 -40.80 -26.43 -47.81
C GLN A 298 -39.87 -27.19 -48.74
#